data_AF-A0A957DJ26-F1
#
_entry.id   AF-A0A957DJ26-F1
#
_cell.length_a   1.000
_cell.length_b   1.000
_cell.length_c   1.000
_cell.angle_alpha   90.00
_cell.angle_beta   90.00
_cell.angle_gamma   90.00
#
_symmetry.space_group_name_H-M   'P 1'
#
loop_
_entity.id
_entity.type
_entity.pdbx_description
1 polymer ?
#
loop_
_entity_poly.entity_id
_entity_poly.type
_entity_poly.pdbx_seq_one_letter_code
_entity_poly.pdbx_strand_id
1 'polypeptide(L)'
;DVFSFLMKKEGWDFKEALTRLAQRAGVELHEATPAQQAMQVVEDRLANLLDAAADYFHQLLLYAPQAEHARRYVAGRALREETVA
;
A
#
# COMPACT_ATOMS: atom_id res chain seq x y z
N ASP A 1 -9.38 -10.31 -8.86
CA ASP A 1 -10.01 -10.94 -7.67
C ASP A 1 -11.49 -11.23 -7.96
N VAL A 2 -12.23 -11.78 -6.97
CA VAL A 2 -13.65 -12.16 -7.11
C VAL A 2 -14.61 -10.95 -7.18
N PHE A 3 -14.26 -9.82 -6.56
CA PHE A 3 -15.03 -8.58 -6.60
C PHE A 3 -14.95 -7.98 -8.00
N SER A 4 -13.75 -7.84 -8.56
CA SER A 4 -13.50 -7.34 -9.91
C SER A 4 -14.30 -8.12 -10.98
N PHE A 5 -14.46 -9.43 -10.81
CA PHE A 5 -15.26 -10.26 -11.72
C PHE A 5 -16.76 -9.90 -11.63
N LEU A 6 -17.31 -9.83 -10.42
CA LEU A 6 -18.73 -9.52 -10.21
C LEU A 6 -19.08 -8.08 -10.57
N MET A 7 -18.21 -7.12 -10.25
CA MET A 7 -18.38 -5.72 -10.66
C MET A 7 -18.46 -5.60 -12.18
N LYS A 8 -17.61 -6.32 -12.92
CA LYS A 8 -17.65 -6.34 -14.40
C LYS A 8 -18.84 -7.11 -14.98
N LYS A 9 -19.21 -8.23 -14.36
CA LYS A 9 -20.27 -9.11 -14.86
C LYS A 9 -21.68 -8.57 -14.57
N GLU A 10 -21.88 -8.08 -13.35
CA GLU A 10 -23.19 -7.66 -12.83
C GLU A 10 -23.36 -6.14 -12.85
N GLY A 11 -22.31 -5.38 -13.18
CA GLY A 11 -22.32 -3.91 -13.19
C GLY A 11 -22.32 -3.28 -11.80
N TRP A 12 -22.06 -4.08 -10.75
CA TRP A 12 -22.06 -3.62 -9.37
C TRP A 12 -20.87 -2.73 -9.06
N ASP A 13 -21.07 -1.79 -8.13
CA ASP A 13 -19.96 -1.14 -7.45
C ASP A 13 -19.36 -2.06 -6.37
N PHE A 14 -18.24 -1.64 -5.77
CA PHE A 14 -17.55 -2.45 -4.78
C PHE A 14 -18.39 -2.71 -3.52
N LYS A 15 -19.16 -1.72 -3.06
CA LYS A 15 -19.97 -1.83 -1.83
C LYS A 15 -21.11 -2.81 -2.04
N GLU A 16 -21.74 -2.77 -3.21
CA GLU A 16 -22.77 -3.73 -3.61
C GLU A 16 -22.17 -5.14 -3.75
N ALA A 17 -21.05 -5.29 -4.46
CA ALA A 17 -20.37 -6.58 -4.59
C ALA A 17 -19.98 -7.18 -3.22
N LEU A 18 -19.45 -6.35 -2.30
CA LEU A 18 -19.12 -6.75 -0.94
C LEU A 18 -20.33 -7.21 -0.15
N THR A 19 -21.42 -6.44 -0.19
CA THR A 19 -22.64 -6.78 0.54
C THR A 19 -23.26 -8.09 0.03
N ARG A 20 -23.31 -8.27 -1.29
CA ARG A 20 -23.88 -9.48 -1.93
C ARG A 20 -23.04 -10.72 -1.63
N LEU A 21 -21.71 -10.58 -1.68
CA LEU A 21 -20.79 -11.67 -1.34
C LEU A 21 -20.87 -12.03 0.15
N ALA A 22 -20.93 -11.03 1.04
CA ALA A 22 -21.04 -11.24 2.47
C ALA A 22 -22.33 -11.99 2.83
N GLN A 23 -23.47 -11.58 2.26
CA GLN A 23 -24.75 -12.29 2.39
C GLN A 23 -24.67 -13.74 1.93
N ARG A 24 -24.07 -13.99 0.76
CA ARG A 24 -23.93 -15.35 0.21
C ARG A 24 -22.99 -16.22 1.05
N ALA A 25 -21.96 -15.63 1.64
CA ALA A 25 -20.98 -16.31 2.48
C ALA A 25 -21.41 -16.44 3.94
N GLY A 26 -22.53 -15.82 4.35
CA GLY A 26 -22.96 -15.77 5.75
C GLY A 26 -22.04 -14.91 6.64
N VAL A 27 -21.35 -13.93 6.05
CA VAL A 27 -20.46 -13.01 6.77
C VAL A 27 -21.21 -11.74 7.14
N GLU A 28 -21.17 -11.36 8.41
CA GLU A 28 -21.74 -10.11 8.88
C GLU A 28 -20.76 -8.95 8.70
N LEU A 29 -21.20 -7.93 7.97
CA LEU A 29 -20.44 -6.69 7.79
C LEU A 29 -20.72 -5.76 8.97
N HIS A 30 -19.66 -5.43 9.70
CA HIS A 30 -19.72 -4.48 10.80
C HIS A 30 -19.09 -3.16 10.38
N GLU A 31 -19.74 -2.05 10.70
CA GLU A 31 -19.10 -0.74 10.56
C GLU A 31 -17.97 -0.61 11.59
N ALA A 32 -16.89 0.05 11.18
CA ALA A 32 -15.79 0.35 12.09
C ALA A 32 -16.30 1.23 13.23
N THR A 33 -16.02 0.84 14.46
CA THR A 33 -16.31 1.64 15.66
C THR A 33 -15.55 2.97 15.61
N PRO A 34 -16.02 4.03 16.32
CA PRO A 34 -15.31 5.31 16.36
C PRO A 34 -13.84 5.19 16.81
N ALA A 35 -13.56 4.26 17.73
CA ALA A 35 -12.19 3.97 18.18
C ALA A 35 -11.33 3.35 17.06
N GLN A 36 -11.87 2.40 16.29
CA GLN A 36 -11.19 1.81 15.15
C GLN A 36 -10.93 2.84 14.05
N GLN A 37 -11.91 3.71 13.76
CA GLN A 37 -11.73 4.79 12.78
C GLN A 37 -10.63 5.77 13.24
N ALA A 38 -10.61 6.15 14.51
CA ALA A 38 -9.57 7.02 15.06
C ALA A 38 -8.18 6.36 14.97
N MET A 39 -8.09 5.06 15.22
CA MET A 39 -6.84 4.30 15.09
C MET A 39 -6.38 4.25 13.63
N GLN A 40 -7.27 3.98 12.68
CA GLN A 40 -6.97 4.01 11.25
C GLN A 40 -6.43 5.37 10.80
N VAL A 41 -7.01 6.48 11.24
CA VAL A 41 -6.50 7.83 10.91
C VAL A 41 -5.07 8.04 11.39
N VAL A 42 -4.72 7.51 12.57
CA VAL A 42 -3.35 7.59 13.11
C VAL A 42 -2.41 6.71 12.29
N GLU A 43 -2.82 5.48 11.98
CA GLU A 43 -2.04 4.54 11.16
C GLU A 43 -1.78 5.11 9.76
N ASP A 44 -2.81 5.64 9.09
CA ASP A 44 -2.71 6.26 7.78
C ASP A 44 -1.74 7.46 7.80
N ARG A 45 -1.80 8.28 8.86
CA ARG A 45 -0.88 9.41 9.01
C ARG A 45 0.57 8.94 9.14
N LEU A 46 0.81 7.88 9.90
CA LEU A 46 2.15 7.33 10.09
C LEU A 46 2.67 6.65 8.82
N ALA A 47 1.82 5.90 8.12
CA ALA A 47 2.15 5.27 6.85
C ALA A 47 2.56 6.34 5.82
N ASN A 48 1.76 7.40 5.66
CA ASN A 48 2.09 8.51 4.76
C ASN A 48 3.41 9.20 5.11
N LEU A 49 3.73 9.32 6.41
CA LEU A 49 5.02 9.88 6.85
C LEU A 49 6.19 8.97 6.48
N LEU A 50 6.02 7.66 6.65
CA LEU A 50 7.03 6.66 6.29
C LEU A 50 7.23 6.59 4.78
N ASP A 51 6.16 6.68 3.98
CA ASP A 51 6.23 6.74 2.52
C ASP A 51 7.01 7.97 2.07
N ALA A 52 6.69 9.15 2.62
CA ALA A 52 7.43 10.38 2.31
C ALA A 52 8.92 10.29 2.70
N ALA A 53 9.23 9.64 3.82
CA ALA A 53 10.61 9.41 4.24
C ALA A 53 11.34 8.43 3.31
N ALA A 54 10.67 7.34 2.92
CA ALA A 54 11.20 6.36 1.98
C ALA A 54 11.51 7.01 0.64
N ASP A 55 10.58 7.79 0.09
CA ASP A 55 10.78 8.55 -1.15
C ASP A 55 11.96 9.51 -1.02
N TYR A 56 12.04 10.27 0.07
CA TYR A 56 13.13 11.21 0.30
C TYR A 56 14.50 10.51 0.32
N PHE A 57 14.65 9.43 1.08
CA PHE A 57 15.91 8.71 1.17
C PHE A 57 16.24 7.96 -0.12
N HIS A 58 15.24 7.51 -0.87
CA HIS A 58 15.43 6.91 -2.17
C HIS A 58 15.98 7.94 -3.18
N GLN A 59 15.38 9.13 -3.24
CA GLN A 59 15.90 10.24 -4.06
C GLN A 59 17.33 10.62 -3.65
N LEU A 60 17.62 10.64 -2.36
CA LEU A 60 18.98 10.88 -1.85
C LEU A 60 19.95 9.79 -2.34
N LEU A 61 19.56 8.52 -2.24
CA LEU A 61 20.37 7.39 -2.68
C LEU A 61 20.71 7.48 -4.17
N LEU A 62 19.73 7.84 -5.00
CA LEU A 62 19.90 7.92 -6.44
C LEU A 62 20.75 9.11 -6.88
N TYR A 63 20.47 10.30 -6.36
CA TYR A 63 20.98 11.54 -6.95
C TYR A 63 22.00 12.28 -6.10
N ALA A 64 22.00 12.09 -4.78
CA ALA A 64 22.85 12.89 -3.91
C ALA A 64 24.33 12.46 -4.04
N PRO A 65 25.27 13.41 -4.14
CA PRO A 65 26.71 13.11 -4.16
C PRO A 65 27.16 12.33 -2.93
N GLN A 66 26.65 12.68 -1.74
CA GLN A 66 27.00 12.03 -0.48
C GLN A 66 26.57 10.56 -0.38
N ALA A 67 25.68 10.09 -1.26
CA ALA A 67 25.22 8.70 -1.27
C ALA A 67 26.14 7.75 -2.08
N GLU A 68 27.28 8.23 -2.58
CA GLU A 68 28.21 7.42 -3.38
C GLU A 68 28.67 6.15 -2.65
N HIS A 69 29.00 6.25 -1.36
CA HIS A 69 29.39 5.09 -0.56
C HIS A 69 28.27 4.06 -0.46
N ALA A 70 27.03 4.51 -0.28
CA ALA A 70 25.86 3.64 -0.24
C ALA A 70 25.69 2.93 -1.59
N ARG A 71 25.70 3.65 -2.72
CA ARG A 71 25.60 3.07 -4.07
C ARG A 71 26.68 2.02 -4.33
N ARG A 72 27.94 2.29 -3.96
CA ARG A 72 29.04 1.32 -4.05
C ARG A 72 28.79 0.06 -3.22
N TYR A 73 28.27 0.21 -2.01
CA TYR A 73 27.92 -0.92 -1.15
C TYR A 73 26.82 -1.78 -1.77
N VAL A 74 25.74 -1.19 -2.29
CA VAL A 74 24.64 -1.95 -2.91
C VAL A 74 25.10 -2.69 -4.17
N ALA A 75 25.92 -2.04 -5.01
CA ALA A 75 26.53 -2.66 -6.18
C ALA A 75 27.45 -3.84 -5.79
N GLY A 76 28.22 -3.70 -4.70
CA GLY A 76 29.04 -4.79 -4.15
C GLY A 76 28.23 -6.00 -3.66
N ARG A 77 26.93 -5.82 -3.38
CA ARG A 77 25.99 -6.92 -3.06
C ARG A 77 25.31 -7.52 -4.29
N ALA A 78 25.72 -7.13 -5.49
CA ALA A 78 25.14 -7.58 -6.76
C ALA A 78 23.65 -7.28 -6.93
N LEU A 79 23.15 -6.23 -6.25
CA LEU A 79 21.82 -5.69 -6.54
C LEU A 79 21.89 -4.87 -7.84
N ARG A 80 20.99 -5.19 -8.77
CA ARG A 80 20.92 -4.52 -10.06
C ARG A 80 20.37 -3.11 -9.90
N GLU A 81 20.76 -2.20 -10.79
CA GLU A 81 20.26 -0.83 -10.80
C GLU A 81 18.73 -0.80 -10.91
N GLU A 82 18.10 -1.68 -11.68
CA GLU A 82 16.62 -1.71 -11.78
C GLU A 82 15.93 -2.16 -10.49
N THR A 83 16.66 -2.83 -9.58
CA THR A 83 16.15 -3.22 -8.25
C THR A 83 16.33 -2.09 -7.23
N VAL A 84 17.31 -1.23 -7.47
CA VAL A 84 17.61 -0.08 -6.61
C VAL A 84 16.84 1.15 -7.04
N ALA A 85 16.51 1.31 -8.33
CA ALA A 85 15.81 2.44 -8.94
C ALA A 85 14.34 2.59 -8.52
#